data_AF-A0A947B3E4-F1
#
_entry.id   AF-A0A947B3E4-F1
#
_cell.length_a   1.000
_cell.length_b   1.000
_cell.length_c   1.000
_cell.angle_alpha   90.00
_cell.angle_beta   90.00
_cell.angle_gamma   90.00
#
_symmetry.space_group_name_H-M   'P 1'
#
loop_
_entity.id
_entity.type
_entity.pdbx_description
1 polymer ?
#
loop_
_entity_poly.entity_id
_entity_poly.type
_entity_poly.pdbx_seq_one_letter_code
_entity_poly.pdbx_strand_id
1 'polypeptide(L)'
;IPLSFFVPEGREEEGYRSSEKTADIIRFFSEKTGIRYPYPQYSQVVAQDFIFGGMENTTATTLTEMTLHDERAHLDFTSEHLVAHELAHQWFGDLVTTKSWSHSWLHEGFATYFDLLYTEDTEGEDEFYYRLLENREIYFEESDAKYRRPIVTNIYSQPIDLFDMHLYPGSAARLHMLRRVLGEEQWWEVINRFLNEYRDSVVETVDFLRCIEEVTGDNYDWFFDQWFFKPGFPILECSCQYQDKEKNLVFQLKQTQDADKEQQPFRFPLVVRVVDDNGGAQDIKLKVEDREHHFYLSAEQEPSMVLVDPDDTILKRMTWKADSGKLSTQLKEADNVLKRIEAAAELAKVGSREAVTALEEALHQDPFWGVSARAARGLGEIRTEKAMQALIGGLKISHPKARRAVVKALGNFKEEEAFRALGPLAEKDASYFVEAEAVHAIARTKTEGAFAVLESALEKDSFNDVIRCKGLEGFGELDDDGALPILYEHSGYGEPELVRAQALRTLGKMGKNRPDNREILEKISDAFQAPAGPRSFRAKLAAIQALETLNREEALPILKRVAKTELDGRLVRNARLAIRKIGKGKDKGEAIQKLEKRLEEFAEENKKMKDRLDKLEQTRGA
;
A
#
# COMPACT_ATOMS: atom_id res chain seq x y z
N ILE A 1 -23.91 -20.86 16.66
CA ILE A 1 -22.90 -21.84 17.13
C ILE A 1 -22.26 -21.30 18.41
N PRO A 2 -21.69 -22.13 19.30
CA PRO A 2 -20.85 -21.65 20.39
C PRO A 2 -19.61 -20.91 19.88
N LEU A 3 -19.26 -19.80 20.53
CA LEU A 3 -18.05 -19.01 20.27
C LEU A 3 -17.16 -19.01 21.51
N SER A 4 -15.87 -19.24 21.31
CA SER A 4 -14.87 -19.26 22.39
C SER A 4 -13.69 -18.36 22.04
N PHE A 5 -13.27 -17.49 22.95
CA PHE A 5 -12.16 -16.57 22.75
C PHE A 5 -11.10 -16.82 23.82
N PHE A 6 -9.87 -17.15 23.40
CA PHE A 6 -8.75 -17.44 24.28
C PHE A 6 -7.70 -16.34 24.13
N VAL A 7 -7.44 -15.62 25.22
CA VAL A 7 -6.47 -14.52 25.28
C VAL A 7 -5.54 -14.69 26.48
N PRO A 8 -4.38 -13.99 26.51
CA PRO A 8 -3.54 -13.95 27.70
C PRO A 8 -4.31 -13.45 28.93
N GLU A 9 -3.99 -14.02 30.10
CA GLU A 9 -4.58 -13.63 31.38
C GLU A 9 -4.39 -12.13 31.63
N GLY A 10 -5.47 -11.44 32.02
CA GLY A 10 -5.47 -10.00 32.29
C GLY A 10 -5.70 -9.11 31.07
N ARG A 11 -5.89 -9.67 29.86
CA ARG A 11 -6.20 -8.94 28.63
C ARG A 11 -7.62 -9.22 28.10
N GLU A 12 -8.53 -9.65 28.96
CA GLU A 12 -9.88 -10.09 28.59
C GLU A 12 -10.70 -8.98 27.92
N GLU A 13 -10.62 -7.75 28.41
CA GLU A 13 -11.33 -6.59 27.83
C GLU A 13 -10.84 -6.25 26.42
N GLU A 14 -9.55 -6.37 26.18
CA GLU A 14 -8.95 -6.19 24.85
C GLU A 14 -9.31 -7.34 23.92
N GLY A 15 -9.41 -8.56 24.46
CA GLY A 15 -9.91 -9.74 23.76
C GLY A 15 -11.35 -9.59 23.32
N TYR A 16 -12.21 -9.09 24.22
CA TYR A 16 -13.60 -8.78 23.91
C TYR A 16 -13.68 -7.76 22.77
N ARG A 17 -12.99 -6.62 22.91
CA ARG A 17 -12.97 -5.58 21.88
C ARG A 17 -12.45 -6.06 20.53
N SER A 18 -11.44 -6.93 20.54
CA SER A 18 -10.88 -7.51 19.31
C SER A 18 -11.85 -8.48 18.60
N SER A 19 -12.75 -9.13 19.35
CA SER A 19 -13.56 -10.25 18.85
C SER A 19 -15.08 -10.01 18.85
N GLU A 20 -15.55 -8.86 19.33
CA GLU A 20 -16.98 -8.60 19.58
C GLU A 20 -17.87 -8.77 18.35
N LYS A 21 -17.35 -8.49 17.15
CA LYS A 21 -18.10 -8.61 15.89
C LYS A 21 -18.17 -10.02 15.29
N THR A 22 -17.49 -10.99 15.89
CA THR A 22 -17.37 -12.35 15.31
C THR A 22 -18.72 -12.97 14.96
N ALA A 23 -19.72 -12.84 15.84
CA ALA A 23 -21.05 -13.38 15.59
C ALA A 23 -21.76 -12.71 14.40
N ASP A 24 -21.60 -11.40 14.26
CA ASP A 24 -22.18 -10.61 13.17
C ASP A 24 -21.50 -10.94 11.83
N ILE A 25 -20.17 -11.10 11.81
CA ILE A 25 -19.42 -11.52 10.62
C ILE A 25 -19.88 -12.92 10.16
N ILE A 26 -20.05 -13.86 11.10
CA ILE A 26 -20.57 -15.21 10.77
C ILE A 26 -21.94 -15.12 10.10
N ARG A 27 -22.84 -14.29 10.65
CA ARG A 27 -24.18 -14.05 10.08
C ARG A 27 -24.05 -13.49 8.67
N PHE A 28 -23.29 -12.40 8.51
CA PHE A 28 -23.12 -11.71 7.24
C PHE A 28 -22.57 -12.63 6.14
N PHE A 29 -21.48 -13.36 6.41
CA PHE A 29 -20.93 -14.31 5.43
C PHE A 29 -21.88 -15.46 5.11
N SER A 30 -22.62 -15.96 6.10
CA SER A 30 -23.62 -17.00 5.86
C SER A 30 -24.75 -16.50 4.94
N GLU A 31 -25.20 -15.27 5.13
CA GLU A 31 -26.26 -14.65 4.32
C GLU A 31 -25.78 -14.34 2.90
N LYS A 32 -24.59 -13.74 2.76
CA LYS A 32 -24.00 -13.39 1.45
C LYS A 32 -23.69 -14.62 0.61
N THR A 33 -23.09 -15.66 1.19
CA THR A 33 -22.79 -16.90 0.46
C THR A 33 -24.02 -17.78 0.24
N GLY A 34 -25.08 -17.60 1.04
CA GLY A 34 -26.20 -18.54 1.14
C GLY A 34 -25.82 -19.88 1.78
N ILE A 35 -24.64 -19.98 2.40
CA ILE A 35 -24.12 -21.20 3.05
C ILE A 35 -23.97 -20.91 4.54
N ARG A 36 -24.76 -21.58 5.38
CA ARG A 36 -24.58 -21.50 6.84
C ARG A 36 -23.16 -21.89 7.23
N TYR A 37 -22.65 -21.26 8.28
CA TYR A 37 -21.38 -21.65 8.89
C TYR A 37 -21.27 -23.19 9.03
N PRO A 38 -20.24 -23.82 8.43
CA PRO A 38 -20.27 -25.26 8.18
C PRO A 38 -19.93 -26.13 9.40
N TYR A 39 -19.40 -25.55 10.48
CA TYR A 39 -18.88 -26.30 11.62
C TYR A 39 -19.70 -26.10 12.91
N PRO A 40 -19.61 -27.00 13.91
CA PRO A 40 -20.46 -26.93 15.11
C PRO A 40 -20.08 -25.81 16.08
N GLN A 41 -18.85 -25.29 16.03
CA GLN A 41 -18.31 -24.26 16.91
C GLN A 41 -17.24 -23.43 16.19
N TYR A 42 -16.92 -22.26 16.73
CA TYR A 42 -15.80 -21.44 16.28
C TYR A 42 -15.05 -20.85 17.47
N SER A 43 -13.72 -20.91 17.42
CA SER A 43 -12.86 -20.35 18.46
C SER A 43 -11.82 -19.41 17.85
N GLN A 44 -11.40 -18.40 18.61
CA GLN A 44 -10.23 -17.61 18.30
C GLN A 44 -9.22 -17.73 19.44
N VAL A 45 -7.96 -17.94 19.10
CA VAL A 45 -6.86 -18.10 20.04
C VAL A 45 -5.80 -17.05 19.74
N VAL A 46 -5.57 -16.14 20.68
CA VAL A 46 -4.51 -15.15 20.55
C VAL A 46 -3.17 -15.74 21.02
N ALA A 47 -2.18 -15.73 20.14
CA ALA A 47 -0.86 -16.28 20.38
C ALA A 47 0.22 -15.18 20.45
N GLN A 48 1.07 -15.29 21.48
CA GLN A 48 2.31 -14.52 21.60
C GLN A 48 3.35 -15.02 20.61
N ASP A 49 4.28 -14.16 20.18
CA ASP A 49 5.30 -14.48 19.17
C ASP A 49 4.72 -15.00 17.84
N PHE A 50 3.46 -14.68 17.54
CA PHE A 50 2.83 -15.06 16.28
C PHE A 50 3.19 -14.07 15.17
N ILE A 51 3.86 -14.60 14.15
CA ILE A 51 4.51 -13.81 13.09
C ILE A 51 3.60 -13.51 11.89
N PHE A 52 2.41 -14.12 11.85
CA PHE A 52 1.36 -13.85 10.87
C PHE A 52 0.28 -12.95 11.48
N GLY A 53 -0.68 -12.49 10.68
CA GLY A 53 -1.87 -11.82 11.18
C GLY A 53 -2.77 -12.83 11.90
N GLY A 54 -3.26 -13.82 11.16
CA GLY A 54 -3.91 -14.99 11.69
C GLY A 54 -3.52 -16.29 10.96
N MET A 55 -4.20 -17.37 11.32
CA MET A 55 -4.16 -18.67 10.67
C MET A 55 -5.51 -19.35 10.90
N GLU A 56 -6.12 -19.75 9.81
CA GLU A 56 -7.52 -20.06 9.63
C GLU A 56 -7.95 -21.47 10.05
N ASN A 57 -7.23 -22.11 10.98
CA ASN A 57 -7.48 -23.52 11.30
C ASN A 57 -8.97 -23.78 11.62
N THR A 58 -9.55 -24.78 10.94
CA THR A 58 -10.97 -25.13 11.05
C THR A 58 -11.46 -25.19 12.50
N THR A 59 -12.50 -24.41 12.81
CA THR A 59 -13.09 -24.21 14.15
C THR A 59 -12.23 -23.50 15.20
N ALA A 60 -10.96 -23.15 14.92
CA ALA A 60 -10.04 -22.56 15.89
C ALA A 60 -8.98 -21.67 15.22
N THR A 61 -9.35 -20.46 14.84
CA THR A 61 -8.44 -19.47 14.24
C THR A 61 -7.41 -18.99 15.26
N THR A 62 -6.13 -19.00 14.87
CA THR A 62 -5.06 -18.38 15.68
C THR A 62 -4.86 -16.94 15.23
N LEU A 63 -4.77 -15.99 16.15
CA LEU A 63 -4.55 -14.56 15.88
C LEU A 63 -3.30 -14.05 16.59
N THR A 64 -2.65 -13.05 16.01
CA THR A 64 -1.52 -12.35 16.66
C THR A 64 -1.96 -11.53 17.86
N GLU A 65 -1.14 -11.47 18.92
CA GLU A 65 -1.39 -10.59 20.07
C GLU A 65 -1.49 -9.10 19.71
N MET A 66 -0.96 -8.70 18.55
CA MET A 66 -1.06 -7.33 18.04
C MET A 66 -2.51 -6.93 17.71
N THR A 67 -3.45 -7.89 17.68
CA THR A 67 -4.88 -7.63 17.55
C THR A 67 -5.49 -7.07 18.83
N LEU A 68 -4.90 -7.36 19.99
CA LEU A 68 -5.42 -6.94 21.29
C LEU A 68 -5.09 -5.46 21.52
N HIS A 69 -6.13 -4.63 21.61
CA HIS A 69 -6.02 -3.18 21.67
C HIS A 69 -6.94 -2.61 22.75
N ASP A 70 -6.50 -1.53 23.39
CA ASP A 70 -7.25 -0.81 24.42
C ASP A 70 -8.27 0.16 23.80
N GLU A 71 -9.05 0.84 24.66
CA GLU A 71 -10.06 1.83 24.23
C GLU A 71 -9.45 3.01 23.47
N ARG A 72 -8.21 3.40 23.82
CA ARG A 72 -7.56 4.55 23.20
C ARG A 72 -7.07 4.23 21.79
N ALA A 73 -6.55 3.03 21.56
CA ALA A 73 -6.21 2.53 20.24
C ALA A 73 -7.46 2.25 19.39
N HIS A 74 -8.59 1.90 20.01
CA HIS A 74 -9.83 1.64 19.29
C HIS A 74 -10.41 2.85 18.55
N LEU A 75 -9.96 4.06 18.89
CA LEU A 75 -10.39 5.29 18.21
C LEU A 75 -10.01 5.31 16.71
N ASP A 76 -8.98 4.56 16.32
CA ASP A 76 -8.46 4.55 14.96
C ASP A 76 -7.85 3.21 14.49
N PHE A 77 -7.89 2.18 15.34
CA PHE A 77 -7.53 0.80 15.01
C PHE A 77 -8.68 -0.16 15.31
N THR A 78 -8.90 -1.13 14.43
CA THR A 78 -9.83 -2.23 14.64
C THR A 78 -9.23 -3.56 14.20
N SER A 79 -9.60 -4.62 14.92
CA SER A 79 -9.27 -6.00 14.58
C SER A 79 -10.27 -6.63 13.61
N GLU A 80 -11.39 -5.95 13.36
CA GLU A 80 -12.51 -6.51 12.60
C GLU A 80 -12.09 -7.01 11.23
N HIS A 81 -11.21 -6.28 10.53
CA HIS A 81 -10.72 -6.69 9.21
C HIS A 81 -9.95 -8.01 9.25
N LEU A 82 -9.07 -8.17 10.25
CA LEU A 82 -8.31 -9.40 10.44
C LEU A 82 -9.26 -10.54 10.81
N VAL A 83 -10.16 -10.31 11.77
CA VAL A 83 -11.14 -11.33 12.18
C VAL A 83 -12.05 -11.74 11.01
N ALA A 84 -12.46 -10.80 10.17
CA ALA A 84 -13.27 -11.06 8.98
C ALA A 84 -12.50 -11.85 7.92
N HIS A 85 -11.25 -11.48 7.62
CA HIS A 85 -10.39 -12.22 6.71
C HIS A 85 -10.22 -13.68 7.17
N GLU A 86 -9.79 -13.89 8.41
CA GLU A 86 -9.55 -15.23 8.94
C GLU A 86 -10.82 -16.08 9.04
N LEU A 87 -11.96 -15.45 9.33
CA LEU A 87 -13.25 -16.14 9.38
C LEU A 87 -13.78 -16.50 7.97
N ALA A 88 -13.50 -15.69 6.95
CA ALA A 88 -13.91 -15.99 5.57
C ALA A 88 -13.29 -17.30 5.06
N HIS A 89 -12.10 -17.66 5.54
CA HIS A 89 -11.46 -18.92 5.22
C HIS A 89 -12.25 -20.17 5.63
N GLN A 90 -13.18 -20.05 6.58
CA GLN A 90 -14.09 -21.14 6.96
C GLN A 90 -14.99 -21.57 5.79
N TRP A 91 -15.18 -20.72 4.77
CA TRP A 91 -15.78 -21.06 3.48
C TRP A 91 -14.72 -21.23 2.38
N PHE A 92 -13.72 -20.34 2.33
CA PHE A 92 -12.70 -20.27 1.28
C PHE A 92 -11.30 -20.64 1.80
N GLY A 93 -10.97 -21.93 1.84
CA GLY A 93 -9.79 -22.40 2.58
C GLY A 93 -10.06 -23.76 3.18
N ASP A 94 -11.12 -23.82 3.97
CA ASP A 94 -11.47 -24.97 4.80
C ASP A 94 -12.61 -25.81 4.22
N LEU A 95 -13.75 -25.19 3.88
CA LEU A 95 -14.89 -25.89 3.28
C LEU A 95 -14.61 -26.31 1.84
N VAL A 96 -13.96 -25.42 1.09
CA VAL A 96 -13.44 -25.67 -0.26
C VAL A 96 -11.96 -25.31 -0.25
N THR A 97 -11.10 -26.29 -0.53
CA THR A 97 -9.64 -26.09 -0.44
C THR A 97 -8.93 -26.22 -1.77
N THR A 98 -7.71 -25.71 -1.91
CA THR A 98 -7.01 -25.71 -3.20
C THR A 98 -6.19 -26.98 -3.41
N LYS A 99 -6.15 -27.46 -4.64
CA LYS A 99 -5.39 -28.67 -5.02
C LYS A 99 -3.88 -28.47 -5.01
N SER A 100 -3.43 -27.22 -5.16
CA SER A 100 -2.03 -26.82 -5.02
C SER A 100 -1.91 -25.33 -4.69
N TRP A 101 -0.77 -24.91 -4.18
CA TRP A 101 -0.49 -23.51 -3.82
C TRP A 101 -0.61 -22.52 -4.99
N SER A 102 -0.54 -23.00 -6.23
CA SER A 102 -0.76 -22.18 -7.43
C SER A 102 -2.17 -21.59 -7.49
N HIS A 103 -3.13 -22.18 -6.77
CA HIS A 103 -4.52 -21.74 -6.74
C HIS A 103 -4.90 -21.04 -5.43
N SER A 104 -3.94 -20.75 -4.54
CA SER A 104 -4.20 -20.15 -3.21
C SER A 104 -4.92 -18.79 -3.23
N TRP A 105 -5.06 -18.14 -4.38
CA TRP A 105 -5.90 -16.96 -4.50
C TRP A 105 -7.38 -17.27 -4.23
N LEU A 106 -7.81 -18.52 -4.47
CA LEU A 106 -9.15 -19.01 -4.09
C LEU A 106 -9.35 -19.04 -2.57
N HIS A 107 -8.27 -18.94 -1.79
CA HIS A 107 -8.30 -18.76 -0.34
C HIS A 107 -8.16 -17.28 -0.02
N GLU A 108 -6.96 -16.76 -0.24
CA GLU A 108 -6.54 -15.44 0.25
C GLU A 108 -7.22 -14.29 -0.48
N GLY A 109 -7.45 -14.44 -1.78
CA GLY A 109 -8.17 -13.45 -2.56
C GLY A 109 -9.62 -13.31 -2.09
N PHE A 110 -10.29 -14.44 -1.83
CA PHE A 110 -11.66 -14.43 -1.31
C PHE A 110 -11.72 -13.93 0.13
N ALA A 111 -10.80 -14.35 0.99
CA ALA A 111 -10.76 -13.88 2.37
C ALA A 111 -10.56 -12.36 2.45
N THR A 112 -9.60 -11.82 1.68
CA THR A 112 -9.38 -10.36 1.59
C THR A 112 -10.59 -9.65 0.96
N TYR A 113 -11.25 -10.26 -0.02
CA TYR A 113 -12.42 -9.64 -0.62
C TYR A 113 -13.64 -9.64 0.32
N PHE A 114 -13.87 -10.72 1.05
CA PHE A 114 -14.98 -10.82 2.01
C PHE A 114 -14.81 -9.89 3.21
N ASP A 115 -13.56 -9.66 3.66
CA ASP A 115 -13.25 -8.57 4.59
C ASP A 115 -13.69 -7.20 4.03
N LEU A 116 -13.34 -6.87 2.78
CA LEU A 116 -13.82 -5.62 2.16
C LEU A 116 -15.35 -5.55 2.13
N LEU A 117 -16.03 -6.64 1.76
CA LEU A 117 -17.49 -6.70 1.73
C LEU A 117 -18.13 -6.49 3.11
N TYR A 118 -17.47 -6.94 4.17
CA TYR A 118 -17.93 -6.68 5.53
C TYR A 118 -17.76 -5.20 5.91
N THR A 119 -16.65 -4.56 5.52
CA THR A 119 -16.49 -3.10 5.65
C THR A 119 -17.58 -2.33 4.89
N GLU A 120 -17.95 -2.77 3.68
CA GLU A 120 -19.06 -2.17 2.91
C GLU A 120 -20.37 -2.18 3.72
N ASP A 121 -20.64 -3.27 4.43
CA ASP A 121 -21.86 -3.45 5.24
C ASP A 121 -21.87 -2.62 6.54
N THR A 122 -20.72 -2.53 7.22
CA THR A 122 -20.64 -1.92 8.55
C THR A 122 -20.21 -0.45 8.54
N GLU A 123 -19.37 -0.05 7.60
CA GLU A 123 -18.77 1.29 7.52
C GLU A 123 -19.21 2.08 6.27
N GLY A 124 -19.81 1.39 5.29
CA GLY A 124 -20.39 1.99 4.09
C GLY A 124 -19.46 1.98 2.87
N GLU A 125 -20.01 2.47 1.75
CA GLU A 125 -19.39 2.36 0.43
C GLU A 125 -18.08 3.16 0.31
N ASP A 126 -18.00 4.33 0.96
CA ASP A 126 -16.80 5.17 0.92
C ASP A 126 -15.59 4.49 1.60
N GLU A 127 -15.78 3.83 2.75
CA GLU A 127 -14.69 3.09 3.41
C GLU A 127 -14.32 1.84 2.59
N PHE A 128 -15.31 1.14 2.01
CA PHE A 128 -15.06 0.02 1.09
C PHE A 128 -14.15 0.42 -0.06
N TYR A 129 -14.49 1.50 -0.77
CA TYR A 129 -13.69 1.96 -1.90
C TYR A 129 -12.31 2.44 -1.46
N TYR A 130 -12.22 3.14 -0.33
CA TYR A 130 -10.94 3.58 0.20
C TYR A 130 -10.01 2.40 0.51
N ARG A 131 -10.51 1.36 1.18
CA ARG A 131 -9.72 0.15 1.47
C ARG A 131 -9.37 -0.63 0.20
N LEU A 132 -10.28 -0.66 -0.78
CA LEU A 132 -10.01 -1.23 -2.09
C LEU A 132 -8.88 -0.47 -2.82
N LEU A 133 -8.86 0.86 -2.71
CA LEU A 133 -7.75 1.68 -3.22
C LEU A 133 -6.44 1.34 -2.50
N GLU A 134 -6.43 1.24 -1.17
CA GLU A 134 -5.24 0.86 -0.40
C GLU A 134 -4.69 -0.50 -0.85
N ASN A 135 -5.56 -1.49 -1.05
CA ASN A 135 -5.19 -2.79 -1.60
C ASN A 135 -4.51 -2.66 -2.97
N ARG A 136 -5.10 -1.86 -3.88
CA ARG A 136 -4.55 -1.64 -5.22
C ARG A 136 -3.18 -0.97 -5.17
N GLU A 137 -3.02 0.07 -4.35
CA GLU A 137 -1.75 0.79 -4.22
C GLU A 137 -0.64 -0.12 -3.69
N ILE A 138 -0.91 -0.92 -2.65
CA ILE A 138 0.09 -1.85 -2.10
C ILE A 138 0.48 -2.93 -3.13
N TYR A 139 -0.48 -3.43 -3.92
CA TYR A 139 -0.19 -4.31 -5.05
C TYR A 139 0.71 -3.64 -6.10
N PHE A 140 0.39 -2.39 -6.44
CA PHE A 140 1.15 -1.61 -7.41
C PHE A 140 2.58 -1.30 -6.93
N GLU A 141 2.76 -0.99 -5.65
CA GLU A 141 4.07 -0.76 -5.03
C GLU A 141 4.97 -1.99 -5.13
N GLU A 142 4.46 -3.19 -4.80
CA GLU A 142 5.23 -4.43 -4.96
C GLU A 142 5.57 -4.70 -6.43
N SER A 143 4.59 -4.49 -7.31
CA SER A 143 4.72 -4.68 -8.75
C SER A 143 5.83 -3.82 -9.36
N ASP A 144 6.02 -2.60 -8.87
CA ASP A 144 7.06 -1.70 -9.35
C ASP A 144 8.41 -1.92 -8.68
N ALA A 145 8.40 -2.14 -7.36
CA ALA A 145 9.62 -2.14 -6.57
C ALA A 145 10.34 -3.49 -6.57
N LYS A 146 9.62 -4.60 -6.75
CA LYS A 146 10.18 -5.96 -6.56
C LYS A 146 10.08 -6.82 -7.81
N TYR A 147 8.87 -7.21 -8.20
CA TYR A 147 8.61 -8.14 -9.28
C TYR A 147 7.12 -8.11 -9.67
N ARG A 148 6.82 -8.59 -10.89
CA ARG A 148 5.45 -8.84 -11.36
C ARG A 148 5.32 -10.30 -11.75
N ARG A 149 4.24 -10.96 -11.32
CA ARG A 149 3.94 -12.36 -11.65
C ARG A 149 2.45 -12.57 -11.91
N PRO A 150 2.05 -13.62 -12.66
CA PRO A 150 0.67 -14.10 -12.62
C PRO A 150 0.22 -14.40 -11.20
N ILE A 151 -1.09 -14.25 -10.94
CA ILE A 151 -1.69 -14.68 -9.67
C ILE A 151 -1.61 -16.19 -9.56
N VAL A 152 -2.06 -16.88 -10.61
CA VAL A 152 -1.98 -18.34 -10.71
C VAL A 152 -0.64 -18.71 -11.33
N THR A 153 0.26 -19.27 -10.51
CA THR A 153 1.58 -19.69 -10.97
C THR A 153 2.12 -20.86 -10.15
N ASN A 154 2.82 -21.77 -10.81
CA ASN A 154 3.58 -22.87 -10.19
C ASN A 154 5.07 -22.55 -10.07
N ILE A 155 5.46 -21.30 -10.33
CA ILE A 155 6.84 -20.83 -10.26
C ILE A 155 7.10 -20.23 -8.87
N TYR A 156 7.55 -21.08 -7.94
CA TYR A 156 7.97 -20.69 -6.60
C TYR A 156 9.03 -21.66 -6.07
N SER A 157 9.87 -21.23 -5.12
CA SER A 157 10.81 -22.12 -4.45
C SER A 157 10.19 -22.77 -3.21
N GLN A 158 9.35 -22.02 -2.50
CA GLN A 158 8.56 -22.47 -1.36
C GLN A 158 7.15 -21.88 -1.47
N PRO A 159 6.11 -22.56 -0.94
CA PRO A 159 4.73 -22.06 -1.01
C PRO A 159 4.57 -20.62 -0.51
N ILE A 160 5.25 -20.28 0.60
CA ILE A 160 5.24 -18.94 1.21
C ILE A 160 5.72 -17.83 0.25
N ASP A 161 6.41 -18.19 -0.85
CA ASP A 161 6.81 -17.21 -1.85
C ASP A 161 5.60 -16.57 -2.55
N LEU A 162 4.46 -17.26 -2.60
CA LEU A 162 3.23 -16.76 -3.22
C LEU A 162 2.41 -15.85 -2.30
N PHE A 163 2.67 -15.85 -1.00
CA PHE A 163 1.93 -15.07 -0.01
C PHE A 163 2.45 -13.63 0.00
N ASP A 164 2.02 -12.87 -1.01
CA ASP A 164 2.48 -11.52 -1.35
C ASP A 164 1.32 -10.62 -1.81
N MET A 165 1.63 -9.42 -2.29
CA MET A 165 0.60 -8.43 -2.64
C MET A 165 -0.13 -8.76 -3.94
N HIS A 166 0.36 -9.72 -4.73
CA HIS A 166 -0.37 -10.24 -5.88
C HIS A 166 -1.49 -11.18 -5.42
N LEU A 167 -1.22 -12.02 -4.41
CA LEU A 167 -2.15 -13.06 -3.95
C LEU A 167 -3.32 -12.50 -3.14
N TYR A 168 -3.05 -11.53 -2.26
CA TYR A 168 -4.06 -10.95 -1.36
C TYR A 168 -4.76 -9.75 -2.02
N PRO A 169 -4.24 -8.51 -1.94
CA PRO A 169 -4.97 -7.33 -2.41
C PRO A 169 -5.13 -7.32 -3.93
N GLY A 170 -4.15 -7.84 -4.68
CA GLY A 170 -4.24 -7.98 -6.12
C GLY A 170 -5.39 -8.90 -6.57
N SER A 171 -5.63 -10.00 -5.87
CA SER A 171 -6.76 -10.90 -6.15
C SER A 171 -8.09 -10.29 -5.73
N ALA A 172 -8.16 -9.64 -4.57
CA ALA A 172 -9.37 -8.97 -4.10
C ALA A 172 -9.85 -7.88 -5.08
N ALA A 173 -8.91 -7.09 -5.63
CA ALA A 173 -9.26 -6.09 -6.65
C ALA A 173 -9.82 -6.72 -7.95
N ARG A 174 -9.32 -7.89 -8.34
CA ARG A 174 -9.83 -8.62 -9.53
C ARG A 174 -11.15 -9.33 -9.25
N LEU A 175 -11.37 -9.81 -8.03
CA LEU A 175 -12.66 -10.35 -7.58
C LEU A 175 -13.72 -9.26 -7.60
N HIS A 176 -13.40 -8.05 -7.11
CA HIS A 176 -14.31 -6.92 -7.24
C HIS A 176 -14.61 -6.59 -8.70
N MET A 177 -13.58 -6.49 -9.55
CA MET A 177 -13.77 -6.28 -10.98
C MET A 177 -14.66 -7.35 -11.62
N LEU A 178 -14.47 -8.62 -11.26
CA LEU A 178 -15.29 -9.73 -11.74
C LEU A 178 -16.75 -9.59 -11.28
N ARG A 179 -17.02 -9.29 -10.00
CA ARG A 179 -18.37 -8.99 -9.49
C ARG A 179 -19.03 -7.88 -10.30
N ARG A 180 -18.31 -6.83 -10.67
CA ARG A 180 -18.85 -5.72 -11.49
C ARG A 180 -19.11 -6.12 -12.95
N VAL A 181 -18.31 -7.02 -13.51
CA VAL A 181 -18.52 -7.57 -14.86
C VAL A 181 -19.73 -8.51 -14.90
N LEU A 182 -19.91 -9.38 -13.89
CA LEU A 182 -21.04 -10.31 -13.81
C LEU A 182 -22.34 -9.60 -13.38
N GLY A 183 -22.24 -8.57 -12.54
CA GLY A 183 -23.37 -7.98 -11.85
C GLY A 183 -23.74 -8.76 -10.58
N GLU A 184 -24.53 -8.12 -9.71
CA GLU A 184 -24.80 -8.60 -8.36
C GLU A 184 -25.49 -9.97 -8.31
N GLU A 185 -26.53 -10.18 -9.10
CA GLU A 185 -27.33 -11.41 -9.07
C GLU A 185 -26.50 -12.63 -9.47
N GLN A 186 -25.86 -12.57 -10.64
CA GLN A 186 -25.03 -13.66 -11.16
C GLN A 186 -23.80 -13.90 -10.27
N TRP A 187 -23.19 -12.85 -9.72
CA TRP A 187 -22.07 -12.99 -8.79
C TRP A 187 -22.43 -13.88 -7.59
N TRP A 188 -23.52 -13.56 -6.89
CA TRP A 188 -23.92 -14.31 -5.71
C TRP A 188 -24.40 -15.74 -6.04
N GLU A 189 -25.03 -15.93 -7.21
CA GLU A 189 -25.37 -17.27 -7.70
C GLU A 189 -24.11 -18.12 -7.96
N VAL A 190 -23.06 -17.55 -8.56
CA VAL A 190 -21.76 -18.21 -8.77
C VAL A 190 -21.12 -18.62 -7.44
N ILE A 191 -21.07 -17.73 -6.46
CA ILE A 191 -20.48 -18.03 -5.15
C ILE A 191 -21.25 -19.17 -4.47
N ASN A 192 -22.58 -19.11 -4.48
CA ASN A 192 -23.40 -20.16 -3.88
C ASN A 192 -23.20 -21.51 -4.58
N ARG A 193 -23.17 -21.52 -5.91
CA ARG A 193 -22.92 -22.72 -6.72
C ARG A 193 -21.56 -23.32 -6.38
N PHE A 194 -20.49 -22.52 -6.44
CA PHE A 194 -19.13 -22.95 -6.19
C PHE A 194 -18.98 -23.62 -4.82
N LEU A 195 -19.51 -22.99 -3.76
CA LEU A 195 -19.43 -23.53 -2.39
C LEU A 195 -20.32 -24.75 -2.15
N ASN A 196 -21.45 -24.89 -2.86
CA ASN A 196 -22.30 -26.08 -2.76
C ASN A 196 -21.74 -27.27 -3.56
N GLU A 197 -21.28 -27.03 -4.77
CA GLU A 197 -20.78 -28.06 -5.68
C GLU A 197 -19.46 -28.66 -5.22
N TYR A 198 -18.54 -27.81 -4.74
CA TYR A 198 -17.20 -28.22 -4.30
C TYR A 198 -17.06 -28.33 -2.79
N ARG A 199 -18.18 -28.45 -2.05
CA ARG A 199 -18.16 -28.68 -0.60
C ARG A 199 -17.29 -29.90 -0.25
N ASP A 200 -16.47 -29.75 0.78
CA ASP A 200 -15.57 -30.79 1.30
C ASP A 200 -14.59 -31.34 0.24
N SER A 201 -14.23 -30.52 -0.75
CA SER A 201 -13.45 -30.93 -1.93
C SER A 201 -12.23 -30.04 -2.19
N VAL A 202 -11.35 -30.51 -3.07
CA VAL A 202 -10.18 -29.77 -3.57
C VAL A 202 -10.47 -29.18 -4.95
N VAL A 203 -10.05 -27.93 -5.19
CA VAL A 203 -10.33 -27.18 -6.42
C VAL A 203 -9.09 -26.56 -7.08
N GLU A 204 -9.22 -26.32 -8.37
CA GLU A 204 -8.34 -25.51 -9.21
C GLU A 204 -9.08 -24.26 -9.70
N THR A 205 -8.36 -23.26 -10.20
CA THR A 205 -8.95 -22.02 -10.73
C THR A 205 -9.99 -22.26 -11.83
N VAL A 206 -9.79 -23.29 -12.64
CA VAL A 206 -10.72 -23.67 -13.71
C VAL A 206 -12.07 -24.17 -13.17
N ASP A 207 -12.14 -24.64 -11.93
CA ASP A 207 -13.39 -25.10 -11.30
C ASP A 207 -14.29 -23.91 -10.98
N PHE A 208 -13.70 -22.83 -10.45
CA PHE A 208 -14.41 -21.58 -10.22
C PHE A 208 -14.84 -20.92 -11.54
N LEU A 209 -13.97 -20.91 -12.56
CA LEU A 209 -14.32 -20.45 -13.91
C LEU A 209 -15.51 -21.23 -14.48
N ARG A 210 -15.53 -22.57 -14.35
CA ARG A 210 -16.66 -23.39 -14.80
C ARG A 210 -17.97 -22.99 -14.12
N CYS A 211 -17.99 -22.73 -12.82
CA CYS A 211 -19.20 -22.24 -12.15
C CYS A 211 -19.69 -20.90 -12.74
N ILE A 212 -18.79 -20.00 -13.12
CA ILE A 212 -19.16 -18.73 -13.77
C ILE A 212 -19.83 -19.01 -15.12
N GLU A 213 -19.20 -19.81 -15.97
CA GLU A 213 -19.72 -20.11 -17.31
C GLU A 213 -21.07 -20.86 -17.25
N GLU A 214 -21.25 -21.73 -16.25
CA GLU A 214 -22.50 -22.46 -16.05
C GLU A 214 -23.66 -21.61 -15.53
N VAL A 215 -23.38 -20.55 -14.76
CA VAL A 215 -24.41 -19.59 -14.28
C VAL A 215 -24.73 -18.57 -15.36
N THR A 216 -23.70 -18.03 -16.01
CA THR A 216 -23.86 -16.91 -16.96
C THR A 216 -24.25 -17.37 -18.37
N GLY A 217 -23.83 -18.57 -18.78
CA GLY A 217 -23.93 -19.05 -20.15
C GLY A 217 -22.91 -18.44 -21.12
N ASP A 218 -22.01 -17.58 -20.63
CA ASP A 218 -21.02 -16.85 -21.43
C ASP A 218 -19.59 -17.37 -21.16
N ASN A 219 -18.68 -17.15 -22.12
CA ASN A 219 -17.26 -17.51 -21.98
C ASN A 219 -16.46 -16.41 -21.27
N TYR A 220 -15.74 -16.79 -20.20
CA TYR A 220 -14.94 -15.88 -19.39
C TYR A 220 -13.42 -16.16 -19.45
N ASP A 221 -12.97 -17.00 -20.39
CA ASP A 221 -11.54 -17.28 -20.59
C ASP A 221 -10.72 -16.00 -20.76
N TRP A 222 -11.27 -15.02 -21.49
CA TRP A 222 -10.61 -13.72 -21.71
C TRP A 222 -10.27 -13.00 -20.40
N PHE A 223 -11.13 -13.12 -19.38
CA PHE A 223 -10.94 -12.46 -18.10
C PHE A 223 -9.83 -13.16 -17.31
N PHE A 224 -9.90 -14.49 -17.20
CA PHE A 224 -8.91 -15.26 -16.44
C PHE A 224 -7.53 -15.26 -17.11
N ASP A 225 -7.47 -15.33 -18.45
CA ASP A 225 -6.23 -15.25 -19.22
C ASP A 225 -5.46 -13.96 -18.88
N GLN A 226 -6.11 -12.80 -18.93
CA GLN A 226 -5.40 -11.53 -18.75
C GLN A 226 -5.24 -11.12 -17.27
N TRP A 227 -6.17 -11.48 -16.38
CA TRP A 227 -6.15 -11.00 -14.99
C TRP A 227 -5.55 -12.01 -14.00
N PHE A 228 -5.61 -13.32 -14.27
CA PHE A 228 -5.12 -14.35 -13.34
C PHE A 228 -3.90 -15.12 -13.86
N PHE A 229 -3.91 -15.49 -15.14
CA PHE A 229 -2.85 -16.30 -15.75
C PHE A 229 -1.69 -15.48 -16.33
N LYS A 230 -1.88 -14.17 -16.53
CA LYS A 230 -0.84 -13.25 -16.99
C LYS A 230 -0.55 -12.15 -15.95
N PRO A 231 0.69 -11.64 -15.90
CA PRO A 231 1.04 -10.55 -15.01
C PRO A 231 0.55 -9.19 -15.54
N GLY A 232 0.43 -8.23 -14.62
CA GLY A 232 0.28 -6.82 -14.95
C GLY A 232 -1.17 -6.31 -14.92
N PHE A 233 -1.30 -5.09 -15.41
CA PHE A 233 -2.51 -4.27 -15.44
C PHE A 233 -2.32 -3.15 -16.48
N PRO A 234 -3.40 -2.58 -17.03
CA PRO A 234 -3.29 -1.48 -17.98
C PRO A 234 -2.90 -0.16 -17.30
N ILE A 235 -2.06 0.61 -17.98
CA ILE A 235 -1.78 2.02 -17.67
C ILE A 235 -2.51 2.84 -18.71
N LEU A 236 -3.48 3.64 -18.27
CA LEU A 236 -4.34 4.44 -19.13
C LEU A 236 -3.87 5.89 -19.15
N GLU A 237 -3.83 6.47 -20.34
CA GLU A 237 -3.80 7.91 -20.56
C GLU A 237 -5.13 8.30 -21.18
N CYS A 238 -5.91 9.07 -20.44
CA CYS A 238 -7.25 9.49 -20.82
C CYS A 238 -7.30 11.01 -20.96
N SER A 239 -7.96 11.49 -22.00
CA SER A 239 -8.24 12.90 -22.21
C SER A 239 -9.59 13.08 -22.87
N CYS A 240 -10.16 14.28 -22.73
CA CYS A 240 -11.39 14.63 -23.44
C CYS A 240 -11.31 16.02 -24.04
N GLN A 241 -11.98 16.21 -25.17
CA GLN A 241 -12.11 17.51 -25.83
C GLN A 241 -13.55 17.69 -26.30
N TYR A 242 -14.22 18.75 -25.82
CA TYR A 242 -15.56 19.10 -26.27
C TYR A 242 -15.50 19.81 -27.62
N GLN A 243 -16.40 19.43 -28.54
CA GLN A 243 -16.55 20.03 -29.87
C GLN A 243 -17.94 20.68 -29.97
N ASP A 244 -17.98 22.01 -29.82
CA ASP A 244 -19.25 22.74 -29.73
C ASP A 244 -20.07 22.74 -31.03
N LYS A 245 -19.44 22.65 -32.20
CA LYS A 245 -20.16 22.60 -33.48
C LYS A 245 -20.84 21.25 -33.70
N GLU A 246 -20.18 20.18 -33.31
CA GLU A 246 -20.62 18.81 -33.48
C GLU A 246 -21.44 18.27 -32.30
N LYS A 247 -21.54 19.04 -31.20
CA LYS A 247 -22.27 18.68 -29.97
C LYS A 247 -21.85 17.32 -29.44
N ASN A 248 -20.54 17.11 -29.37
CA ASN A 248 -19.95 15.89 -28.87
C ASN A 248 -18.71 16.14 -28.01
N LEU A 249 -18.40 15.17 -27.18
CA LEU A 249 -17.16 15.05 -26.42
C LEU A 249 -16.32 13.94 -27.05
N VAL A 250 -15.14 14.30 -27.57
CA VAL A 250 -14.16 13.34 -28.06
C VAL A 250 -13.37 12.81 -26.86
N PHE A 251 -13.64 11.58 -26.45
CA PHE A 251 -12.91 10.88 -25.40
C PHE A 251 -11.81 10.02 -26.02
N GLN A 252 -10.56 10.34 -25.69
CA GLN A 252 -9.38 9.62 -26.16
C GLN A 252 -8.86 8.75 -25.02
N LEU A 253 -8.61 7.48 -25.33
CA LEU A 253 -8.01 6.53 -24.41
C LEU A 253 -6.83 5.86 -25.09
N LYS A 254 -5.68 5.90 -24.42
CA LYS A 254 -4.50 5.13 -24.76
C LYS A 254 -4.16 4.20 -23.61
N GLN A 255 -3.88 2.94 -23.90
CA GLN A 255 -3.39 1.98 -22.92
C GLN A 255 -1.98 1.47 -23.27
N THR A 256 -1.13 1.40 -22.26
CA THR A 256 0.17 0.74 -22.33
C THR A 256 0.25 -0.38 -21.29
N GLN A 257 1.14 -1.33 -21.53
CA GLN A 257 1.45 -2.43 -20.61
C GLN A 257 2.94 -2.33 -20.30
N ASP A 258 3.27 -2.11 -19.03
CA ASP A 258 4.66 -1.88 -18.59
C ASP A 258 5.54 -3.14 -18.66
N ALA A 259 4.95 -4.33 -18.85
CA ALA A 259 5.64 -5.60 -18.59
C ALA A 259 6.27 -6.29 -19.82
N ASP A 260 5.85 -5.98 -21.05
CA ASP A 260 6.49 -6.50 -22.26
C ASP A 260 5.98 -5.75 -23.49
N LYS A 261 6.84 -5.48 -24.48
CA LYS A 261 6.39 -4.87 -25.75
C LYS A 261 5.46 -5.81 -26.54
N GLU A 262 5.49 -7.10 -26.23
CA GLU A 262 4.68 -8.14 -26.85
C GLU A 262 3.37 -8.44 -26.12
N GLN A 263 3.12 -7.85 -24.95
CA GLN A 263 1.86 -8.05 -24.23
C GLN A 263 0.69 -7.45 -25.02
N GLN A 264 -0.34 -8.26 -25.24
CA GLN A 264 -1.59 -7.82 -25.90
C GLN A 264 -2.29 -6.74 -25.05
N PRO A 265 -3.03 -5.81 -25.68
CA PRO A 265 -3.85 -4.85 -24.94
C PRO A 265 -4.85 -5.57 -24.03
N PHE A 266 -5.12 -4.99 -22.86
CA PHE A 266 -6.16 -5.50 -21.97
C PHE A 266 -7.53 -5.21 -22.55
N ARG A 267 -8.42 -6.19 -22.49
CA ARG A 267 -9.84 -6.03 -22.83
C ARG A 267 -10.65 -5.74 -21.58
N PHE A 268 -11.48 -4.69 -21.56
CA PHE A 268 -12.40 -4.45 -20.43
C PHE A 268 -13.57 -3.54 -20.82
N PRO A 269 -14.74 -3.69 -20.16
CA PRO A 269 -15.77 -2.66 -20.20
C PRO A 269 -15.31 -1.43 -19.43
N LEU A 270 -15.59 -0.24 -19.94
CA LEU A 270 -15.28 1.04 -19.31
C LEU A 270 -16.54 1.91 -19.29
N VAL A 271 -16.88 2.47 -18.14
CA VAL A 271 -17.95 3.47 -18.05
C VAL A 271 -17.33 4.87 -18.05
N VAL A 272 -17.88 5.78 -18.85
CA VAL A 272 -17.57 7.22 -18.79
C VAL A 272 -18.85 7.95 -18.43
N ARG A 273 -18.85 8.64 -17.30
CA ARG A 273 -19.96 9.50 -16.86
C ARG A 273 -19.73 10.93 -17.34
N VAL A 274 -20.68 11.47 -18.07
CA VAL A 274 -20.70 12.86 -18.51
C VAL A 274 -21.75 13.60 -17.68
N VAL A 275 -21.36 14.70 -17.04
CA VAL A 275 -22.24 15.51 -16.18
C VAL A 275 -22.40 16.90 -16.79
N ASP A 276 -23.65 17.36 -16.92
CA ASP A 276 -23.98 18.70 -17.40
C ASP A 276 -23.96 19.75 -16.26
N ASP A 277 -24.13 21.03 -16.59
CA ASP A 277 -24.10 22.13 -15.61
C ASP A 277 -25.32 22.14 -14.68
N ASN A 278 -26.38 21.41 -15.02
CA ASN A 278 -27.60 21.30 -14.20
C ASN A 278 -27.56 20.07 -13.27
N GLY A 279 -26.45 19.31 -13.28
CA GLY A 279 -26.28 18.08 -12.51
C GLY A 279 -26.88 16.83 -13.19
N GLY A 280 -27.34 16.93 -14.44
CA GLY A 280 -27.75 15.77 -15.23
C GLY A 280 -26.53 14.90 -15.57
N ALA A 281 -26.59 13.61 -15.22
CA ALA A 281 -25.50 12.66 -15.46
C ALA A 281 -25.91 11.56 -16.45
N GLN A 282 -25.02 11.24 -17.38
CA GLN A 282 -25.18 10.15 -18.34
C GLN A 282 -23.99 9.19 -18.28
N ASP A 283 -24.27 7.91 -18.00
CA ASP A 283 -23.27 6.84 -18.07
C ASP A 283 -23.22 6.23 -19.47
N ILE A 284 -22.03 6.25 -20.07
CA ILE A 284 -21.78 5.70 -21.39
C ILE A 284 -20.85 4.51 -21.26
N LYS A 285 -21.32 3.33 -21.68
CA LYS A 285 -20.57 2.07 -21.65
C LYS A 285 -19.74 1.93 -22.93
N LEU A 286 -18.43 1.84 -22.75
CA LEU A 286 -17.41 1.68 -23.78
C LEU A 286 -16.77 0.31 -23.66
N LYS A 287 -16.28 -0.22 -24.78
CA LYS A 287 -15.52 -1.46 -24.82
C LYS A 287 -14.11 -1.14 -25.27
N VAL A 288 -13.12 -1.39 -24.39
CA VAL A 288 -11.72 -1.15 -24.70
C VAL A 288 -11.08 -2.49 -25.05
N GLU A 289 -10.54 -2.61 -26.27
CA GLU A 289 -9.90 -3.83 -26.77
C GLU A 289 -8.54 -3.57 -27.43
N ASP A 290 -8.26 -2.31 -27.82
CA ASP A 290 -7.05 -1.93 -28.54
C ASP A 290 -6.19 -0.99 -27.71
N ARG A 291 -4.96 -0.75 -28.19
CA ARG A 291 -4.02 0.18 -27.54
C ARG A 291 -4.50 1.62 -27.55
N GLU A 292 -5.28 2.02 -28.55
CA GLU A 292 -5.77 3.39 -28.70
C GLU A 292 -7.23 3.37 -29.19
N HIS A 293 -8.05 4.21 -28.58
CA HIS A 293 -9.46 4.38 -28.91
C HIS A 293 -9.81 5.87 -28.96
N HIS A 294 -10.70 6.23 -29.91
CA HIS A 294 -11.31 7.55 -30.01
C HIS A 294 -12.83 7.36 -29.99
N PHE A 295 -13.46 7.73 -28.89
CA PHE A 295 -14.91 7.62 -28.72
C PHE A 295 -15.55 9.00 -28.88
N TYR A 296 -16.68 9.06 -29.59
CA TYR A 296 -17.46 10.27 -29.80
C TYR A 296 -18.72 10.17 -28.95
N LEU A 297 -18.74 10.88 -27.82
CA LEU A 297 -19.80 10.83 -26.83
C LEU A 297 -20.75 12.01 -27.07
N SER A 298 -22.06 11.78 -27.12
CA SER A 298 -23.04 12.86 -27.32
C SER A 298 -23.00 13.83 -26.13
N ALA A 299 -22.93 15.14 -26.39
CA ALA A 299 -22.95 16.17 -25.36
C ALA A 299 -23.50 17.50 -25.94
N GLU A 300 -24.69 17.91 -25.52
CA GLU A 300 -25.36 19.13 -26.06
C GLU A 300 -24.64 20.44 -25.66
N GLN A 301 -23.91 20.39 -24.55
CA GLN A 301 -23.11 21.47 -24.01
C GLN A 301 -21.80 20.94 -23.45
N GLU A 302 -20.86 21.84 -23.16
CA GLU A 302 -19.63 21.44 -22.51
C GLU A 302 -19.94 20.83 -21.13
N PRO A 303 -19.45 19.62 -20.82
CA PRO A 303 -19.69 19.01 -19.52
C PRO A 303 -18.96 19.75 -18.40
N SER A 304 -19.65 19.92 -17.27
CA SER A 304 -19.09 20.44 -16.01
C SER A 304 -18.06 19.47 -15.43
N MET A 305 -18.33 18.16 -15.58
CA MET A 305 -17.50 17.09 -15.09
C MET A 305 -17.56 15.86 -16.01
N VAL A 306 -16.43 15.17 -16.15
CA VAL A 306 -16.34 13.89 -16.87
C VAL A 306 -15.59 12.92 -15.96
N LEU A 307 -16.24 11.83 -15.57
CA LEU A 307 -15.66 10.79 -14.72
C LEU A 307 -15.35 9.56 -15.54
N VAL A 308 -14.08 9.14 -15.54
CA VAL A 308 -13.65 7.90 -16.17
C VAL A 308 -13.68 6.79 -15.11
N ASP A 309 -14.41 5.71 -15.42
CA ASP A 309 -14.69 4.60 -14.49
C ASP A 309 -15.23 5.14 -13.15
N PRO A 310 -16.44 5.74 -13.12
CA PRO A 310 -16.98 6.45 -11.95
C PRO A 310 -17.00 5.61 -10.66
N ASP A 311 -17.26 4.30 -10.77
CA ASP A 311 -17.27 3.35 -9.65
C ASP A 311 -15.88 2.70 -9.40
N ASP A 312 -14.86 3.15 -10.14
CA ASP A 312 -13.48 2.66 -10.14
C ASP A 312 -13.30 1.13 -10.16
N THR A 313 -14.11 0.47 -11.00
CA THR A 313 -14.25 -0.98 -11.09
C THR A 313 -13.04 -1.70 -11.69
N ILE A 314 -12.22 -0.99 -12.47
CA ILE A 314 -11.11 -1.57 -13.22
C ILE A 314 -9.81 -1.42 -12.44
N LEU A 315 -9.08 -2.54 -12.27
CA LEU A 315 -7.70 -2.51 -11.79
C LEU A 315 -6.79 -1.87 -12.83
N LYS A 316 -6.53 -0.57 -12.66
CA LYS A 316 -5.74 0.25 -13.59
C LYS A 316 -4.90 1.28 -12.83
N ARG A 317 -3.88 1.77 -13.51
CA ARG A 317 -3.35 3.13 -13.27
C ARG A 317 -3.86 4.04 -14.36
N MET A 318 -4.19 5.27 -14.01
CA MET A 318 -4.73 6.24 -14.96
C MET A 318 -4.06 7.60 -14.78
N THR A 319 -3.70 8.22 -15.90
CA THR A 319 -3.44 9.65 -15.97
C THR A 319 -4.66 10.29 -16.60
N TRP A 320 -5.32 11.15 -15.83
CA TRP A 320 -6.50 11.89 -16.26
C TRP A 320 -6.16 13.36 -16.44
N LYS A 321 -6.24 13.85 -17.69
CA LYS A 321 -5.97 15.25 -18.02
C LYS A 321 -7.28 16.03 -18.03
N ALA A 322 -7.54 16.77 -16.95
CA ALA A 322 -8.66 17.69 -16.83
C ALA A 322 -8.18 19.08 -16.40
N ASP A 323 -8.96 20.11 -16.76
CA ASP A 323 -8.71 21.47 -16.31
C ASP A 323 -8.94 21.62 -14.80
N SER A 324 -8.20 22.53 -14.16
CA SER A 324 -8.25 22.79 -12.72
C SER A 324 -9.65 23.15 -12.19
N GLY A 325 -10.48 23.83 -12.98
CA GLY A 325 -11.87 24.14 -12.62
C GLY A 325 -12.76 22.90 -12.58
N LYS A 326 -12.59 22.00 -13.56
CA LYS A 326 -13.30 20.70 -13.59
C LYS A 326 -12.83 19.79 -12.46
N LEU A 327 -11.53 19.78 -12.15
CA LEU A 327 -10.99 19.04 -11.01
C LEU A 327 -11.52 19.57 -9.67
N SER A 328 -11.67 20.88 -9.52
CA SER A 328 -12.25 21.48 -8.30
C SER A 328 -13.73 21.10 -8.15
N THR A 329 -14.48 21.07 -9.26
CA THR A 329 -15.86 20.59 -9.28
C THR A 329 -15.93 19.11 -8.92
N GLN A 330 -15.06 18.27 -9.51
CA GLN A 330 -14.96 16.84 -9.21
C GLN A 330 -14.62 16.58 -7.74
N LEU A 331 -13.69 17.34 -7.15
CA LEU A 331 -13.35 17.21 -5.73
C LEU A 331 -14.55 17.50 -4.81
N LYS A 332 -15.45 18.40 -5.23
CA LYS A 332 -16.58 18.83 -4.42
C LYS A 332 -17.84 18.01 -4.63
N GLU A 333 -18.10 17.55 -5.85
CA GLU A 333 -19.41 17.08 -6.28
C GLU A 333 -19.43 15.61 -6.75
N ALA A 334 -18.27 14.97 -6.92
CA ALA A 334 -18.27 13.56 -7.35
C ALA A 334 -18.83 12.64 -6.26
N ASP A 335 -19.80 11.81 -6.63
CA ASP A 335 -20.46 10.86 -5.71
C ASP A 335 -19.45 9.87 -5.10
N ASN A 336 -18.62 9.27 -5.96
CA ASN A 336 -17.65 8.27 -5.54
C ASN A 336 -16.40 8.91 -4.91
N VAL A 337 -16.07 8.48 -3.69
CA VAL A 337 -14.91 8.95 -2.93
C VAL A 337 -13.59 8.89 -3.69
N LEU A 338 -13.38 7.87 -4.53
CA LEU A 338 -12.13 7.70 -5.28
C LEU A 338 -11.97 8.78 -6.33
N LYS A 339 -13.07 9.27 -6.90
CA LYS A 339 -13.04 10.38 -7.86
C LYS A 339 -12.72 11.71 -7.16
N ARG A 340 -13.18 11.91 -5.92
CA ARG A 340 -12.76 13.05 -5.08
C ARG A 340 -11.27 12.95 -4.72
N ILE A 341 -10.80 11.77 -4.32
CA ILE A 341 -9.37 11.51 -4.00
C ILE A 341 -8.47 11.73 -5.22
N GLU A 342 -8.87 11.26 -6.41
CA GLU A 342 -8.17 11.49 -7.67
C GLU A 342 -8.08 12.99 -7.98
N ALA A 343 -9.18 13.72 -7.86
CA ALA A 343 -9.20 15.17 -8.09
C ALA A 343 -8.29 15.92 -7.11
N ALA A 344 -8.32 15.58 -5.82
CA ALA A 344 -7.39 16.14 -4.84
C ALA A 344 -5.93 15.84 -5.19
N ALA A 345 -5.65 14.65 -5.76
CA ALA A 345 -4.32 14.28 -6.19
C ALA A 345 -3.80 15.09 -7.38
N GLU A 346 -4.64 15.31 -8.38
CA GLU A 346 -4.26 16.11 -9.55
C GLU A 346 -4.16 17.60 -9.22
N LEU A 347 -5.05 18.15 -8.39
CA LEU A 347 -4.96 19.54 -7.91
C LEU A 347 -3.67 19.80 -7.14
N ALA A 348 -3.20 18.83 -6.35
CA ALA A 348 -1.92 18.94 -5.65
C ALA A 348 -0.73 19.12 -6.60
N LYS A 349 -0.76 18.48 -7.78
CA LYS A 349 0.28 18.62 -8.82
C LYS A 349 0.21 19.99 -9.52
N VAL A 350 -0.99 20.56 -9.66
CA VAL A 350 -1.19 21.90 -10.24
C VAL A 350 -0.64 22.98 -9.32
N GLY A 351 -0.94 22.92 -8.02
CA GLY A 351 -0.36 23.81 -7.01
C GLY A 351 -0.72 25.31 -7.16
N SER A 352 -1.75 25.64 -7.95
CA SER A 352 -2.23 27.03 -8.08
C SER A 352 -2.91 27.52 -6.80
N ARG A 353 -3.14 28.83 -6.70
CA ARG A 353 -3.83 29.42 -5.54
C ARG A 353 -5.28 28.93 -5.43
N GLU A 354 -5.91 28.68 -6.56
CA GLU A 354 -7.25 28.08 -6.68
C GLU A 354 -7.21 26.63 -6.20
N ALA A 355 -6.22 25.84 -6.64
CA ALA A 355 -6.04 24.46 -6.19
C ALA A 355 -5.80 24.35 -4.68
N VAL A 356 -4.97 25.22 -4.10
CA VAL A 356 -4.76 25.28 -2.64
C VAL A 356 -6.08 25.58 -1.91
N THR A 357 -6.90 26.50 -2.44
CA THR A 357 -8.21 26.81 -1.85
C THR A 357 -9.17 25.63 -1.90
N ALA A 358 -9.24 24.94 -3.05
CA ALA A 358 -10.09 23.75 -3.20
C ALA A 358 -9.65 22.60 -2.26
N LEU A 359 -8.34 22.39 -2.11
CA LEU A 359 -7.81 21.39 -1.17
C LEU A 359 -8.06 21.78 0.29
N GLU A 360 -7.95 23.06 0.64
CA GLU A 360 -8.28 23.58 1.98
C GLU A 360 -9.77 23.40 2.31
N GLU A 361 -10.66 23.67 1.36
CA GLU A 361 -12.10 23.41 1.50
C GLU A 361 -12.39 21.93 1.73
N ALA A 362 -11.83 21.04 0.89
CA ALA A 362 -12.01 19.59 1.02
C ALA A 362 -11.42 19.03 2.32
N LEU A 363 -10.29 19.58 2.78
CA LEU A 363 -9.69 19.22 4.07
C LEU A 363 -10.68 19.42 5.24
N HIS A 364 -11.49 20.48 5.19
CA HIS A 364 -12.38 20.84 6.28
C HIS A 364 -13.82 20.38 6.12
N GLN A 365 -14.30 20.21 4.89
CA GLN A 365 -15.73 20.07 4.59
C GLN A 365 -16.10 18.74 3.95
N ASP A 366 -15.16 17.96 3.41
CA ASP A 366 -15.50 16.66 2.82
C ASP A 366 -16.07 15.72 3.89
N PRO A 367 -17.19 15.03 3.62
CA PRO A 367 -17.81 14.12 4.59
C PRO A 367 -16.93 12.91 4.92
N PHE A 368 -16.03 12.51 4.02
CA PHE A 368 -15.19 11.34 4.19
C PHE A 368 -13.76 11.71 4.56
N TRP A 369 -13.28 11.15 5.67
CA TRP A 369 -11.97 11.44 6.24
C TRP A 369 -10.81 11.17 5.26
N GLY A 370 -10.96 10.19 4.36
CA GLY A 370 -9.93 9.81 3.40
C GLY A 370 -9.68 10.89 2.34
N VAL A 371 -10.71 11.66 1.95
CA VAL A 371 -10.56 12.82 1.06
C VAL A 371 -9.83 13.93 1.81
N SER A 372 -10.24 14.23 3.05
CA SER A 372 -9.54 15.21 3.89
C SER A 372 -8.07 14.83 4.08
N ALA A 373 -7.77 13.55 4.30
CA ALA A 373 -6.40 13.05 4.42
C ALA A 373 -5.61 13.21 3.11
N ARG A 374 -6.23 12.94 1.95
CA ARG A 374 -5.60 13.15 0.64
C ARG A 374 -5.34 14.63 0.36
N ALA A 375 -6.27 15.50 0.74
CA ALA A 375 -6.13 16.95 0.62
C ALA A 375 -4.99 17.48 1.50
N ALA A 376 -4.92 17.04 2.75
CA ALA A 376 -3.80 17.34 3.66
C ALA A 376 -2.44 16.96 3.05
N ARG A 377 -2.33 15.74 2.51
CA ARG A 377 -1.12 15.29 1.81
C ARG A 377 -0.77 16.22 0.64
N GLY A 378 -1.76 16.59 -0.18
CA GLY A 378 -1.57 17.50 -1.30
C GLY A 378 -1.06 18.88 -0.88
N LEU A 379 -1.64 19.47 0.16
CA LEU A 379 -1.19 20.73 0.74
C LEU A 379 0.27 20.63 1.24
N GLY A 380 0.64 19.53 1.88
CA GLY A 380 2.01 19.27 2.31
C GLY A 380 3.00 19.05 1.15
N GLU A 381 2.54 18.59 -0.01
CA GLU A 381 3.36 18.45 -1.23
C GLU A 381 3.58 19.80 -1.93
N ILE A 382 2.60 20.71 -1.87
CA ILE A 382 2.66 22.07 -2.46
C ILE A 382 3.67 22.97 -1.74
N ARG A 383 3.80 22.86 -0.41
CA ARG A 383 4.81 23.57 0.42
C ARG A 383 4.80 25.10 0.28
N THR A 384 3.62 25.70 0.19
CA THR A 384 3.47 27.16 0.28
C THR A 384 3.06 27.57 1.69
N GLU A 385 3.30 28.83 2.07
CA GLU A 385 2.87 29.39 3.36
C GLU A 385 1.35 29.24 3.55
N LYS A 386 0.55 29.51 2.49
CA LYS A 386 -0.91 29.31 2.53
C LYS A 386 -1.27 27.84 2.81
N ALA A 387 -0.56 26.89 2.19
CA ALA A 387 -0.80 25.47 2.44
C ALA A 387 -0.42 25.06 3.87
N MET A 388 0.65 25.63 4.44
CA MET A 388 1.00 25.42 5.85
C MET A 388 -0.10 25.92 6.79
N GLN A 389 -0.61 27.14 6.54
CA GLN A 389 -1.68 27.73 7.36
C GLN A 389 -2.98 26.91 7.28
N ALA A 390 -3.34 26.44 6.08
CA ALA A 390 -4.47 25.52 5.90
C ALA A 390 -4.30 24.23 6.74
N LEU A 391 -3.10 23.64 6.74
CA LEU A 391 -2.79 22.46 7.54
C LEU A 391 -2.82 22.75 9.05
N ILE A 392 -2.28 23.88 9.52
CA ILE A 392 -2.39 24.28 10.93
C ILE A 392 -3.87 24.42 11.32
N GLY A 393 -4.70 24.99 10.44
CA GLY A 393 -6.15 25.01 10.59
C GLY A 393 -6.77 23.61 10.73
N GLY A 394 -6.25 22.64 9.99
CA GLY A 394 -6.65 21.22 9.96
C GLY A 394 -6.33 20.41 11.22
N LEU A 395 -5.45 20.89 12.12
CA LEU A 395 -5.12 20.17 13.36
C LEU A 395 -6.34 19.97 14.29
N LYS A 396 -7.42 20.72 14.06
CA LYS A 396 -8.66 20.71 14.84
C LYS A 396 -9.65 19.63 14.39
N ILE A 397 -9.39 18.97 13.27
CA ILE A 397 -10.29 17.97 12.68
C ILE A 397 -10.50 16.84 13.68
N SER A 398 -11.77 16.50 13.95
CA SER A 398 -12.13 15.49 14.95
C SER A 398 -11.70 14.08 14.55
N HIS A 399 -11.82 13.73 13.27
CA HIS A 399 -11.49 12.39 12.79
C HIS A 399 -9.98 12.11 12.90
N PRO A 400 -9.54 11.09 13.67
CA PRO A 400 -8.13 10.86 13.97
C PRO A 400 -7.31 10.52 12.72
N LYS A 401 -7.83 9.69 11.80
CA LYS A 401 -7.13 9.34 10.55
C LYS A 401 -6.83 10.58 9.67
N ALA A 402 -7.76 11.54 9.58
CA ALA A 402 -7.57 12.79 8.83
C ALA A 402 -6.61 13.74 9.55
N ARG A 403 -6.77 13.92 10.88
CA ARG A 403 -5.85 14.73 11.70
C ARG A 403 -4.42 14.19 11.63
N ARG A 404 -4.23 12.87 11.64
CA ARG A 404 -2.91 12.24 11.45
C ARG A 404 -2.28 12.59 10.10
N ALA A 405 -3.07 12.63 9.03
CA ALA A 405 -2.58 13.03 7.72
C ALA A 405 -2.14 14.51 7.68
N VAL A 406 -2.87 15.40 8.37
CA VAL A 406 -2.48 16.80 8.57
C VAL A 406 -1.14 16.90 9.30
N VAL A 407 -1.01 16.20 10.43
CA VAL A 407 0.22 16.14 11.22
C VAL A 407 1.41 15.68 10.37
N LYS A 408 1.24 14.59 9.61
CA LYS A 408 2.26 14.08 8.69
C LYS A 408 2.65 15.09 7.63
N ALA A 409 1.68 15.81 7.07
CA ALA A 409 1.89 16.84 6.05
C ALA A 409 2.63 18.06 6.59
N LEU A 410 2.37 18.47 7.84
CA LEU A 410 3.10 19.54 8.51
C LEU A 410 4.59 19.22 8.69
N GLY A 411 4.96 17.95 8.83
CA GLY A 411 6.37 17.52 8.85
C GLY A 411 7.13 17.80 7.55
N ASN A 412 6.48 18.25 6.46
CA ASN A 412 7.16 18.71 5.25
C ASN A 412 7.68 20.15 5.34
N PHE A 413 7.29 20.89 6.38
CA PHE A 413 7.64 22.29 6.64
C PHE A 413 8.77 22.34 7.67
N LYS A 414 9.76 23.20 7.45
CA LYS A 414 10.93 23.37 8.34
C LYS A 414 10.83 24.61 9.22
N GLU A 415 9.75 25.35 9.05
CA GLU A 415 9.44 26.57 9.77
C GLU A 415 9.17 26.24 11.24
N GLU A 416 9.67 27.11 12.12
CA GLU A 416 9.46 27.04 13.57
C GLU A 416 7.97 27.02 13.95
N GLU A 417 7.12 27.62 13.11
CA GLU A 417 5.67 27.60 13.27
C GLU A 417 5.08 26.18 13.18
N ALA A 418 5.56 25.36 12.24
CA ALA A 418 5.12 23.97 12.11
C ALA A 418 5.54 23.15 13.33
N PHE A 419 6.77 23.34 13.82
CA PHE A 419 7.24 22.69 15.05
C PHE A 419 6.37 23.04 16.26
N ARG A 420 6.06 24.33 16.47
CA ARG A 420 5.20 24.79 17.56
C ARG A 420 3.77 24.26 17.45
N ALA A 421 3.25 24.15 16.24
CA ALA A 421 1.91 23.60 16.01
C ALA A 421 1.84 22.09 16.31
N LEU A 422 2.92 21.35 16.06
CA LEU A 422 3.00 19.89 16.31
C LEU A 422 3.26 19.53 17.78
N GLY A 423 3.98 20.38 18.52
CA GLY A 423 4.41 20.12 19.90
C GLY A 423 3.31 19.60 20.84
N PRO A 424 2.15 20.27 20.97
CA PRO A 424 1.07 19.82 21.84
C PRO A 424 0.54 18.43 21.50
N LEU A 425 0.47 18.08 20.21
CA LEU A 425 -0.02 16.78 19.76
C LEU A 425 1.00 15.67 20.05
N ALA A 426 2.30 15.97 19.98
CA ALA A 426 3.36 15.04 20.36
C ALA A 426 3.46 14.84 21.88
N GLU A 427 3.02 15.82 22.68
CA GLU A 427 2.90 15.69 24.13
C GLU A 427 1.72 14.81 24.50
N LYS A 428 0.53 15.08 23.94
CA LYS A 428 -0.67 14.28 24.16
C LYS A 428 -1.75 14.53 23.10
N ASP A 429 -2.23 13.47 22.45
CA ASP A 429 -3.49 13.48 21.68
C ASP A 429 -4.42 12.36 22.19
N ALA A 430 -5.72 12.43 21.88
CA ALA A 430 -6.64 11.33 22.16
C ALA A 430 -6.20 10.05 21.43
N SER A 431 -5.71 10.15 20.20
CA SER A 431 -5.22 9.03 19.40
C SER A 431 -3.74 8.76 19.65
N TYR A 432 -3.38 7.48 19.85
CA TYR A 432 -1.99 7.04 19.88
C TYR A 432 -1.27 7.33 18.55
N PHE A 433 -1.94 7.15 17.42
CA PHE A 433 -1.33 7.28 16.10
C PHE A 433 -1.13 8.74 15.68
N VAL A 434 -1.99 9.66 16.13
CA VAL A 434 -1.78 11.10 15.93
C VAL A 434 -0.57 11.57 16.74
N GLU A 435 -0.48 11.16 18.02
CA GLU A 435 0.66 11.48 18.88
C GLU A 435 1.97 10.91 18.31
N ALA A 436 1.97 9.64 17.90
CA ALA A 436 3.12 8.99 17.29
C ALA A 436 3.55 9.67 15.98
N GLU A 437 2.61 10.04 15.11
CA GLU A 437 2.96 10.76 13.87
C GLU A 437 3.42 12.19 14.15
N ALA A 438 2.96 12.85 15.21
CA ALA A 438 3.43 14.18 15.60
C ALA A 438 4.88 14.15 16.04
N VAL A 439 5.27 13.15 16.85
CA VAL A 439 6.68 12.88 17.21
C VAL A 439 7.56 12.74 15.96
N HIS A 440 7.13 11.92 15.00
CA HIS A 440 7.86 11.73 13.75
C HIS A 440 7.88 12.98 12.86
N ALA A 441 6.76 13.70 12.73
CA ALA A 441 6.66 14.93 11.96
C ALA A 441 7.60 16.03 12.51
N ILE A 442 7.71 16.15 13.84
CA ILE A 442 8.68 17.03 14.51
C ILE A 442 10.12 16.69 14.12
N ALA A 443 10.48 15.42 14.00
CA ALA A 443 11.83 15.06 13.53
C ALA A 443 12.11 15.57 12.11
N ARG A 444 11.09 15.62 11.26
CA ARG A 444 11.21 16.04 9.86
C ARG A 444 11.32 17.56 9.70
N THR A 445 10.85 18.36 10.66
CA THR A 445 11.06 19.81 10.66
C THR A 445 12.54 20.17 10.83
N LYS A 446 13.32 19.30 11.52
CA LYS A 446 14.74 19.49 11.86
C LYS A 446 15.00 20.78 12.66
N THR A 447 14.02 21.21 13.44
CA THR A 447 14.14 22.39 14.31
C THR A 447 14.88 22.05 15.61
N GLU A 448 15.42 23.08 16.27
CA GLU A 448 16.04 22.94 17.59
C GLU A 448 15.01 22.42 18.61
N GLY A 449 15.40 21.48 19.47
CA GLY A 449 14.51 20.83 20.43
C GLY A 449 13.79 19.59 19.92
N ALA A 450 13.81 19.30 18.60
CA ALA A 450 13.21 18.07 18.06
C ALA A 450 13.79 16.79 18.71
N PHE A 451 15.11 16.74 18.93
CA PHE A 451 15.77 15.60 19.55
C PHE A 451 15.20 15.27 20.95
N ALA A 452 14.98 16.28 21.79
CA ALA A 452 14.44 16.10 23.14
C ALA A 452 12.99 15.56 23.12
N VAL A 453 12.19 15.95 22.12
CA VAL A 453 10.85 15.39 21.93
C VAL A 453 10.93 13.91 21.59
N LEU A 454 11.89 13.50 20.76
CA LEU A 454 12.09 12.08 20.40
C LEU A 454 12.52 11.25 21.61
N GLU A 455 13.44 11.77 22.45
CA GLU A 455 13.82 11.10 23.70
C GLU A 455 12.64 10.93 24.63
N SER A 456 11.84 12.00 24.84
CA SER A 456 10.64 11.92 25.68
C SER A 456 9.61 10.93 25.15
N ALA A 457 9.57 10.68 23.84
CA ALA A 457 8.65 9.71 23.25
C ALA A 457 9.02 8.25 23.56
N LEU A 458 10.27 7.96 23.92
CA LEU A 458 10.71 6.60 24.23
C LEU A 458 10.15 6.09 25.56
N GLU A 459 9.86 7.00 26.49
CA GLU A 459 9.31 6.72 27.81
C GLU A 459 7.78 6.50 27.81
N LYS A 460 7.13 6.61 26.65
CA LYS A 460 5.67 6.56 26.54
C LYS A 460 5.16 5.17 26.16
N ASP A 461 4.32 4.62 27.01
CA ASP A 461 3.57 3.40 26.69
C ASP A 461 2.46 3.68 25.67
N SER A 462 2.34 2.80 24.69
CA SER A 462 1.32 2.87 23.65
C SER A 462 1.01 1.50 23.06
N PHE A 463 -0.18 1.38 22.47
CA PHE A 463 -0.55 0.19 21.71
C PHE A 463 0.55 -0.19 20.71
N ASN A 464 1.07 -1.41 20.83
CA ASN A 464 2.16 -1.95 19.99
C ASN A 464 3.39 -1.03 19.89
N ASP A 465 3.69 -0.25 20.93
CA ASP A 465 4.83 0.67 20.99
C ASP A 465 4.90 1.69 19.84
N VAL A 466 3.76 2.07 19.26
CA VAL A 466 3.71 2.94 18.07
C VAL A 466 4.41 4.29 18.30
N ILE A 467 4.31 4.86 19.51
CA ILE A 467 4.96 6.13 19.85
C ILE A 467 6.48 5.95 19.93
N ARG A 468 6.96 4.95 20.69
CA ARG A 468 8.40 4.64 20.81
C ARG A 468 9.02 4.35 19.45
N CYS A 469 8.35 3.55 18.61
CA CYS A 469 8.80 3.26 17.26
C CYS A 469 8.92 4.53 16.40
N LYS A 470 7.95 5.45 16.46
CA LYS A 470 8.02 6.72 15.72
C LYS A 470 9.10 7.67 16.24
N GLY A 471 9.39 7.65 17.54
CA GLY A 471 10.56 8.31 18.12
C GLY A 471 11.87 7.79 17.53
N LEU A 472 12.04 6.46 17.51
CA LEU A 472 13.21 5.79 16.93
C LEU A 472 13.34 6.03 15.42
N GLU A 473 12.23 6.06 14.68
CA GLU A 473 12.22 6.45 13.26
C GLU A 473 12.69 7.90 13.08
N GLY A 474 12.20 8.81 13.94
CA GLY A 474 12.54 10.23 13.95
C GLY A 474 14.04 10.50 14.09
N PHE A 475 14.78 9.71 14.87
CA PHE A 475 16.24 9.87 14.96
C PHE A 475 16.94 9.70 13.61
N GLY A 476 16.41 8.83 12.75
CA GLY A 476 16.90 8.67 11.38
C GLY A 476 16.51 9.81 10.44
N GLU A 477 15.53 10.64 10.79
CA GLU A 477 15.20 11.88 10.06
C GLU A 477 16.13 13.02 10.46
N LEU A 478 16.42 13.16 11.76
CA LEU A 478 17.40 14.11 12.28
C LEU A 478 18.82 13.78 11.79
N ASP A 479 19.14 12.48 11.75
CA ASP A 479 20.44 11.94 11.35
C ASP A 479 21.60 12.43 12.25
N ASP A 480 21.34 12.52 13.56
CA ASP A 480 22.26 13.01 14.60
C ASP A 480 23.04 11.87 15.28
N ASP A 481 24.36 12.01 15.43
CA ASP A 481 25.23 10.99 16.06
C ASP A 481 24.88 10.71 17.53
N GLY A 482 24.29 11.68 18.25
CA GLY A 482 23.81 11.51 19.61
C GLY A 482 22.73 10.42 19.74
N ALA A 483 22.06 10.06 18.65
CA ALA A 483 21.06 8.99 18.63
C ALA A 483 21.66 7.58 18.57
N LEU A 484 22.93 7.42 18.17
CA LEU A 484 23.51 6.08 17.96
C LEU A 484 23.52 5.22 19.24
N PRO A 485 23.92 5.71 20.42
CA PRO A 485 23.86 4.93 21.66
C PRO A 485 22.44 4.45 22.00
N ILE A 486 21.44 5.33 21.81
CA ILE A 486 20.02 5.05 22.03
C ILE A 486 19.56 3.93 21.08
N LEU A 487 19.92 4.02 19.80
CA LEU A 487 19.56 3.01 18.80
C LEU A 487 20.26 1.66 19.06
N TYR A 488 21.50 1.67 19.55
CA TYR A 488 22.20 0.44 19.92
C TYR A 488 21.52 -0.27 21.09
N GLU A 489 21.11 0.49 22.11
CA GLU A 489 20.35 -0.03 23.25
C GLU A 489 19.02 -0.64 22.79
N HIS A 490 18.19 0.13 22.08
CA HIS A 490 16.86 -0.32 21.65
C HIS A 490 16.87 -1.40 20.56
N SER A 491 18.01 -1.65 19.89
CA SER A 491 18.18 -2.79 18.98
C SER A 491 18.51 -4.11 19.71
N GLY A 492 18.92 -4.01 20.97
CA GLY A 492 19.39 -5.11 21.81
C GLY A 492 18.32 -6.12 22.17
N TYR A 493 18.73 -7.31 22.64
CA TYR A 493 17.82 -8.33 23.16
C TYR A 493 17.23 -7.90 24.51
N GLY A 494 15.94 -8.18 24.74
CA GLY A 494 15.20 -7.78 25.95
C GLY A 494 14.19 -6.67 25.68
N GLU A 495 14.42 -5.87 24.64
CA GLU A 495 13.49 -4.86 24.15
C GLU A 495 12.31 -5.48 23.37
N PRO A 496 11.13 -4.82 23.33
CA PRO A 496 10.00 -5.28 22.53
C PRO A 496 10.34 -5.48 21.05
N GLU A 497 9.76 -6.49 20.41
CA GLU A 497 10.20 -6.91 19.07
C GLU A 497 10.04 -5.81 18.01
N LEU A 498 8.96 -5.02 18.07
CA LEU A 498 8.70 -3.91 17.16
C LEU A 498 9.71 -2.76 17.34
N VAL A 499 10.05 -2.46 18.59
CA VAL A 499 11.05 -1.45 18.97
C VAL A 499 12.42 -1.83 18.42
N ARG A 500 12.82 -3.09 18.63
CA ARG A 500 14.07 -3.65 18.08
C ARG A 500 14.12 -3.57 16.56
N ALA A 501 13.06 -4.00 15.91
CA ALA A 501 12.97 -3.96 14.46
C ALA A 501 13.07 -2.52 13.93
N GLN A 502 12.46 -1.55 14.62
CA GLN A 502 12.54 -0.16 14.22
C GLN A 502 13.92 0.45 14.44
N ALA A 503 14.54 0.21 15.59
CA ALA A 503 15.92 0.65 15.87
C ALA A 503 16.90 0.14 14.80
N LEU A 504 16.81 -1.14 14.42
CA LEU A 504 17.62 -1.74 13.36
C LEU A 504 17.41 -1.07 11.99
N ARG A 505 16.16 -0.76 11.61
CA ARG A 505 15.86 -0.01 10.37
C ARG A 505 16.46 1.39 10.41
N THR A 506 16.33 2.10 11.53
CA THR A 506 16.91 3.43 11.71
C THR A 506 18.45 3.39 11.62
N LEU A 507 19.10 2.41 12.25
CA LEU A 507 20.55 2.20 12.11
C LEU A 507 20.97 2.00 10.66
N GLY A 508 20.20 1.21 9.89
CA GLY A 508 20.44 1.02 8.45
C GLY A 508 20.36 2.34 7.66
N LYS A 509 19.37 3.19 7.96
CA LYS A 509 19.21 4.50 7.34
C LYS A 509 20.37 5.44 7.67
N MET A 510 20.70 5.60 8.95
CA MET A 510 21.78 6.48 9.41
C MET A 510 23.16 6.01 8.96
N GLY A 511 23.37 4.69 8.90
CA GLY A 511 24.62 4.11 8.44
C GLY A 511 24.92 4.39 6.96
N LYS A 512 23.92 4.74 6.14
CA LYS A 512 24.16 5.17 4.75
C LYS A 512 25.05 6.43 4.67
N ASN A 513 24.90 7.33 5.64
CA ASN A 513 25.69 8.57 5.71
C ASN A 513 27.00 8.40 6.51
N ARG A 514 27.27 7.20 7.02
CA ARG A 514 28.42 6.87 7.88
C ARG A 514 29.16 5.62 7.40
N PRO A 515 29.68 5.59 6.15
CA PRO A 515 30.26 4.39 5.54
C PRO A 515 31.39 3.76 6.36
N ASP A 516 32.15 4.57 7.10
CA ASP A 516 33.29 4.12 7.91
C ASP A 516 32.90 3.63 9.32
N ASN A 517 31.67 3.89 9.75
CA ASN A 517 31.18 3.41 11.04
C ASN A 517 30.89 1.91 10.95
N ARG A 518 31.83 1.10 11.47
CA ARG A 518 31.74 -0.37 11.52
C ARG A 518 30.79 -0.86 12.61
N GLU A 519 30.65 -0.10 13.70
CA GLU A 519 29.81 -0.47 14.84
C GLU A 519 28.34 -0.59 14.41
N ILE A 520 27.85 0.29 13.52
CA ILE A 520 26.48 0.18 12.97
C ILE A 520 26.27 -1.18 12.29
N LEU A 521 27.22 -1.62 11.46
CA LEU A 521 27.15 -2.91 10.78
C LEU A 521 27.20 -4.07 11.77
N GLU A 522 28.05 -3.98 12.79
CA GLU A 522 28.16 -4.97 13.86
C GLU A 522 26.84 -5.11 14.63
N LYS A 523 26.26 -3.99 15.06
CA LYS A 523 24.98 -3.95 15.80
C LYS A 523 23.81 -4.49 14.99
N ILE A 524 23.74 -4.16 13.69
CA ILE A 524 22.74 -4.77 12.80
C ILE A 524 22.96 -6.29 12.69
N SER A 525 24.22 -6.74 12.67
CA SER A 525 24.57 -8.15 12.54
C SER A 525 24.30 -8.97 13.80
N ASP A 526 24.29 -8.33 14.97
CA ASP A 526 23.97 -8.96 16.25
C ASP A 526 22.54 -9.54 16.28
N ALA A 527 21.63 -9.01 15.46
CA ALA A 527 20.28 -9.56 15.29
C ALA A 527 20.26 -11.01 14.78
N PHE A 528 21.37 -11.50 14.20
CA PHE A 528 21.52 -12.88 13.73
C PHE A 528 22.33 -13.79 14.68
N GLN A 529 22.84 -13.27 15.81
CA GLN A 529 23.68 -14.03 16.75
C GLN A 529 22.86 -14.63 17.91
N ALA A 530 23.25 -15.83 18.38
CA ALA A 530 22.70 -16.43 19.61
C ALA A 530 23.31 -15.76 20.87
N PRO A 531 22.60 -15.65 22.02
CA PRO A 531 21.44 -16.45 22.43
C PRO A 531 20.08 -15.88 22.01
N ALA A 532 20.01 -14.85 21.16
CA ALA A 532 18.74 -14.36 20.63
C ALA A 532 18.07 -15.51 19.85
N GLY A 533 17.12 -16.18 20.51
CA GLY A 533 16.69 -17.54 20.19
C GLY A 533 16.02 -17.68 18.81
N PRO A 534 15.57 -18.89 18.46
CA PRO A 534 14.90 -19.18 17.19
C PRO A 534 13.58 -18.41 16.91
N ARG A 535 13.26 -17.28 17.57
CA ARG A 535 11.92 -16.65 17.57
C ARG A 535 11.82 -15.13 17.27
N SER A 536 12.89 -14.39 16.97
CA SER A 536 12.75 -12.95 16.62
C SER A 536 12.70 -12.69 15.12
N PHE A 537 11.59 -13.07 14.48
CA PHE A 537 11.41 -12.92 13.03
C PHE A 537 11.49 -11.46 12.57
N ARG A 538 10.81 -10.53 13.28
CA ARG A 538 10.69 -9.12 12.85
C ARG A 538 12.03 -8.39 12.94
N ALA A 539 12.80 -8.63 14.00
CA ALA A 539 14.13 -8.04 14.16
C ALA A 539 15.11 -8.56 13.09
N LYS A 540 15.10 -9.87 12.80
CA LYS A 540 15.93 -10.44 11.72
C LYS A 540 15.56 -9.88 10.34
N LEU A 541 14.26 -9.75 10.06
CA LEU A 541 13.79 -9.15 8.81
C LEU A 541 14.24 -7.68 8.70
N ALA A 542 14.07 -6.91 9.78
CA ALA A 542 14.55 -5.52 9.85
C ALA A 542 16.07 -5.41 9.65
N ALA A 543 16.85 -6.32 10.24
CA ALA A 543 18.29 -6.37 10.04
C ALA A 543 18.65 -6.66 8.57
N ILE A 544 17.96 -7.59 7.89
CA ILE A 544 18.15 -7.82 6.45
C ILE A 544 17.86 -6.54 5.64
N GLN A 545 16.76 -5.85 5.95
CA GLN A 545 16.39 -4.58 5.29
C GLN A 545 17.41 -3.47 5.57
N ALA A 546 17.92 -3.40 6.80
CA ALA A 546 18.95 -2.44 7.19
C ALA A 546 20.26 -2.72 6.44
N LEU A 547 20.70 -3.98 6.36
CA LEU A 547 21.87 -4.39 5.57
C LEU A 547 21.71 -4.08 4.07
N GLU A 548 20.51 -4.30 3.52
CA GLU A 548 20.18 -3.91 2.14
C GLU A 548 20.29 -2.40 1.95
N THR A 549 19.77 -1.62 2.91
CA THR A 549 19.77 -0.14 2.88
C THR A 549 21.18 0.44 2.99
N LEU A 550 22.04 -0.15 3.81
CA LEU A 550 23.45 0.20 3.91
C LEU A 550 24.17 0.02 2.57
N ASN A 551 23.76 -0.99 1.79
CA ASN A 551 24.31 -1.29 0.47
C ASN A 551 25.85 -1.45 0.48
N ARG A 552 26.39 -2.13 1.50
CA ARG A 552 27.82 -2.37 1.72
C ARG A 552 28.24 -3.79 1.35
N GLU A 553 29.43 -3.97 0.77
CA GLU A 553 29.92 -5.31 0.39
C GLU A 553 30.16 -6.21 1.61
N GLU A 554 30.54 -5.61 2.74
CA GLU A 554 30.76 -6.30 4.02
C GLU A 554 29.50 -7.00 4.55
N ALA A 555 28.31 -6.58 4.11
CA ALA A 555 27.06 -7.24 4.45
C ALA A 555 26.83 -8.56 3.68
N LEU A 556 27.47 -8.76 2.52
CA LEU A 556 27.23 -9.92 1.65
C LEU A 556 27.53 -11.27 2.32
N PRO A 557 28.65 -11.46 3.05
CA PRO A 557 28.91 -12.72 3.77
C PRO A 557 27.84 -13.02 4.81
N ILE A 558 27.34 -12.00 5.51
CA ILE A 558 26.29 -12.12 6.53
C ILE A 558 24.98 -12.56 5.88
N LEU A 559 24.53 -11.86 4.83
CA LEU A 559 23.30 -12.19 4.12
C LEU A 559 23.36 -13.57 3.46
N LYS A 560 24.52 -13.96 2.90
CA LYS A 560 24.72 -15.31 2.32
C LYS A 560 24.62 -16.40 3.38
N ARG A 561 25.13 -16.16 4.59
CA ARG A 561 24.95 -17.07 5.74
C ARG A 561 23.47 -17.18 6.09
N VAL A 562 22.78 -16.06 6.29
CA VAL A 562 21.33 -16.00 6.58
C VAL A 562 20.53 -16.79 5.54
N ALA A 563 20.77 -16.55 4.25
CA ALA A 563 20.10 -17.25 3.15
C ALA A 563 20.38 -18.77 3.08
N LYS A 564 21.42 -19.25 3.78
CA LYS A 564 21.80 -20.67 3.86
C LYS A 564 21.33 -21.34 5.15
N THR A 565 21.26 -20.61 6.27
CA THR A 565 21.06 -21.19 7.60
C THR A 565 19.69 -20.91 8.21
N GLU A 566 18.98 -19.87 7.76
CA GLU A 566 17.62 -19.60 8.26
C GLU A 566 16.62 -20.66 7.80
N LEU A 567 15.66 -20.96 8.67
CA LEU A 567 14.58 -21.93 8.40
C LEU A 567 13.36 -21.26 7.77
N ASP A 568 13.11 -19.98 8.10
CA ASP A 568 11.97 -19.23 7.57
C ASP A 568 12.23 -18.80 6.11
N GLY A 569 11.38 -19.29 5.21
CA GLY A 569 11.45 -19.00 3.78
C GLY A 569 11.46 -17.51 3.44
N ARG A 570 10.77 -16.67 4.22
CA ARG A 570 10.70 -15.22 3.99
C ARG A 570 12.01 -14.55 4.36
N LEU A 571 12.67 -14.96 5.45
CA LEU A 571 14.02 -14.46 5.78
C LEU A 571 15.02 -14.86 4.70
N VAL A 572 14.95 -16.11 4.23
CA VAL A 572 15.78 -16.60 3.12
C VAL A 572 15.54 -15.80 1.84
N ARG A 573 14.27 -15.59 1.45
CA ARG A 573 13.87 -14.81 0.27
C ARG A 573 14.38 -13.38 0.35
N ASN A 574 14.13 -12.68 1.46
CA ASN A 574 14.56 -11.29 1.64
C ASN A 574 16.09 -11.17 1.63
N ALA A 575 16.82 -12.11 2.27
CA ALA A 575 18.28 -12.12 2.21
C ALA A 575 18.79 -12.30 0.76
N ARG A 576 18.16 -13.18 -0.04
CA ARG A 576 18.50 -13.36 -1.45
C ARG A 576 18.23 -12.12 -2.29
N LEU A 577 17.11 -11.43 -2.06
CA LEU A 577 16.78 -10.17 -2.73
C LEU A 577 17.80 -9.07 -2.37
N ALA A 578 18.13 -8.93 -1.09
CA ALA A 578 19.14 -8.00 -0.61
C ALA A 578 20.51 -8.28 -1.27
N ILE A 579 20.96 -9.54 -1.31
CA ILE A 579 22.20 -9.94 -2.00
C ILE A 579 22.19 -9.50 -3.47
N ARG A 580 21.09 -9.73 -4.19
CA ARG A 580 20.97 -9.34 -5.61
C ARG A 580 21.04 -7.82 -5.77
N LYS A 581 20.38 -7.06 -4.88
CA LYS A 581 20.36 -5.59 -4.95
C LYS A 581 21.74 -4.99 -4.66
N ILE A 582 22.42 -5.46 -3.62
CA ILE A 582 23.79 -5.05 -3.28
C ILE A 582 24.74 -5.40 -4.44
N GLY A 583 24.61 -6.61 -5.00
CA GLY A 583 25.38 -7.04 -6.18
C GLY A 583 25.15 -6.14 -7.41
N LYS A 584 23.90 -5.82 -7.77
CA LYS A 584 23.61 -4.89 -8.88
C LYS A 584 24.14 -3.48 -8.64
N GLY A 585 24.17 -3.03 -7.38
CA GLY A 585 24.77 -1.75 -6.99
C GLY A 585 26.24 -1.67 -7.35
N LYS A 586 26.99 -2.76 -7.13
CA LYS A 586 28.39 -2.92 -7.54
C LYS A 586 28.56 -2.77 -9.05
N ASP A 587 27.79 -3.50 -9.84
CA ASP A 587 27.87 -3.46 -11.31
C ASP A 587 27.65 -2.03 -11.85
N LYS A 588 26.70 -1.29 -11.26
CA LYS A 588 26.47 0.13 -11.60
C LYS A 588 27.65 1.02 -11.19
N GLY A 589 28.22 0.82 -10.02
CA GLY A 589 29.40 1.56 -9.55
C GLY A 589 30.62 1.35 -10.46
N GLU A 590 30.89 0.10 -10.85
CA GLU A 590 31.95 -0.25 -11.80
C GLU A 590 31.71 0.39 -13.19
N ALA A 591 30.46 0.42 -13.66
CA ALA A 591 30.09 1.07 -14.91
C ALA A 591 30.31 2.60 -14.86
N ILE A 592 29.97 3.25 -13.74
CA ILE A 592 30.19 4.69 -13.53
C ILE A 592 31.69 5.00 -13.51
N GLN A 593 32.50 4.25 -12.76
CA GLN A 593 33.95 4.44 -12.74
C GLN A 593 34.59 4.26 -14.12
N LYS A 594 34.09 3.29 -14.91
CA LYS A 594 34.54 3.09 -16.30
C LYS A 594 34.14 4.26 -17.22
N LEU A 595 32.99 4.90 -16.97
CA LEU A 595 32.54 6.10 -17.67
C LEU A 595 33.38 7.33 -17.29
N GLU A 596 33.64 7.53 -16.00
CA GLU A 596 34.49 8.62 -15.49
C GLU A 596 35.90 8.53 -16.07
N LYS A 597 36.51 7.33 -16.04
CA LYS A 597 37.82 7.09 -16.66
C LYS A 597 37.82 7.38 -18.16
N ARG A 598 36.76 7.00 -18.88
CA ARG A 598 36.61 7.32 -20.31
C ARG A 598 36.46 8.82 -20.58
N LEU A 599 35.77 9.54 -19.69
CA LEU A 599 35.64 11.00 -19.75
C LEU A 599 36.98 11.69 -19.54
N GLU A 600 37.79 11.22 -18.59
CA GLU A 600 39.16 11.71 -18.38
C GLU A 600 40.06 11.45 -19.58
N GLU A 601 40.04 10.22 -20.14
CA GLU A 601 40.76 9.86 -21.36
C GLU A 601 40.36 10.76 -22.55
N PHE A 602 39.06 11.01 -22.72
CA PHE A 602 38.54 11.88 -23.78
C PHE A 602 38.93 13.36 -23.57
N ALA A 603 38.98 13.83 -22.32
CA ALA A 603 39.44 15.17 -21.98
C ALA A 603 40.94 15.34 -22.30
N GLU A 604 41.77 14.34 -22.02
CA GLU A 604 43.18 14.33 -22.41
C GLU A 604 43.38 14.31 -23.92
N GLU A 605 42.61 13.48 -24.65
CA GLU A 605 42.68 13.43 -26.12
C GLU A 605 42.26 14.75 -26.75
N ASN A 606 41.18 15.39 -26.27
CA ASN A 606 40.78 16.72 -26.72
C ASN A 606 41.84 17.78 -26.46
N LYS A 607 42.51 17.73 -25.30
CA LYS A 607 43.63 18.63 -25.00
C LYS A 607 44.78 18.44 -25.98
N LYS A 608 45.17 17.18 -26.24
CA LYS A 608 46.20 16.84 -27.24
C LYS A 608 45.81 17.25 -28.66
N MET A 609 44.53 17.16 -29.04
CA MET A 609 44.06 17.62 -30.33
C MET A 609 44.11 19.15 -30.46
N LYS A 610 43.70 19.90 -29.41
CA LYS A 610 43.85 21.36 -29.37
C LYS A 610 45.32 21.78 -29.50
N ASP A 611 46.21 21.17 -28.73
CA ASP A 611 47.65 21.46 -28.81
C ASP A 611 48.24 21.17 -30.21
N ARG A 612 47.71 20.16 -30.94
CA ARG A 612 48.11 19.87 -32.33
C ARG A 612 47.51 20.86 -33.33
N LEU A 613 46.27 21.31 -33.12
CA LEU A 613 45.61 22.33 -33.92
C LEU A 613 46.37 23.65 -33.81
N ASP A 614 46.68 24.08 -32.60
CA ASP A 614 47.45 25.31 -32.33
C ASP A 614 48.82 25.27 -33.00
N LYS A 615 49.51 24.11 -32.98
CA LYS A 615 50.77 23.92 -33.70
C LYS A 615 50.61 23.98 -35.22
N LEU A 616 49.56 23.40 -35.79
CA LEU A 616 49.28 23.45 -37.22
C LEU A 616 48.92 24.85 -37.69
N GLU A 617 48.16 25.61 -36.88
CA GLU A 617 47.84 27.01 -37.14
C GLU A 617 49.09 27.90 -37.09
N GLN A 618 50.01 27.65 -36.15
CA GLN A 618 51.32 28.32 -36.12
C GLN A 618 52.21 27.97 -37.32
N THR A 619 52.05 26.77 -37.91
CA THR A 619 52.86 26.33 -39.06
C THR A 619 52.29 26.80 -40.41
N ARG A 620 50.99 27.17 -40.49
CA ARG A 620 50.38 27.79 -41.69
C ARG A 620 50.50 29.32 -41.73
N GLY A 621 50.90 29.94 -40.62
CA GLY A 621 51.12 31.39 -40.50
C GLY A 621 52.56 31.87 -40.74
N ALA A 622 53.49 30.94 -41.03
CA ALA A 622 54.86 31.20 -41.45
C ALA A 622 55.04 30.70 -42.90
#